data_AF-A0A3B8MDZ2-F1
#
_entry.id   AF-A0A3B8MDZ2-F1
#
_cell.length_a   1.000
_cell.length_b   1.000
_cell.length_c   1.000
_cell.angle_alpha   90.00
_cell.angle_beta   90.00
_cell.angle_gamma   90.00
#
_symmetry.space_group_name_H-M   'P 1'
#
loop_
_entity.id
_entity.type
_entity.pdbx_description
1 polymer ?
#
loop_
_entity_poly.entity_id
_entity_poly.type
_entity_poly.pdbx_seq_one_letter_code
_entity_poly.pdbx_strand_id
1 'polypeptide(L)'
;MARLGFMTYGILKAGFGDPSVQGFVDRIANIFDVAKEPEDLSIVRGQVGLTGAPGFPPRFSDGFEKRTVGRLSIWEDIDAVSIFALQGVHSEALHKRPEWFEPSEHPDHVGWRIDEDHIPTWAEACERL
;
A
#
# COMPACT_ATOMS: atom_id res chain seq x y z
N MET A 1 23.31 6.43 2.57
CA MET A 1 22.92 5.32 3.46
C MET A 1 21.87 4.46 2.77
N ALA A 2 21.88 3.14 3.01
CA ALA A 2 20.86 2.24 2.44
C ALA A 2 19.47 2.61 2.98
N ARG A 3 18.44 2.44 2.14
CA ARG A 3 17.03 2.72 2.46
C ARG A 3 16.22 1.44 2.40
N LEU A 4 14.93 1.51 2.71
CA LEU A 4 13.99 0.40 2.65
C LEU A 4 12.89 0.69 1.62
N GLY A 5 12.75 -0.17 0.62
CA GLY A 5 11.54 -0.27 -0.20
C GLY A 5 10.48 -1.08 0.56
N PHE A 6 9.24 -0.61 0.60
CA PHE A 6 8.15 -1.27 1.31
C PHE A 6 6.86 -1.22 0.49
N MET A 7 6.31 -2.40 0.19
CA MET A 7 5.05 -2.56 -0.50
C MET A 7 4.01 -3.22 0.41
N THR A 8 2.77 -2.75 0.35
CA THR A 8 1.60 -3.44 0.90
C THR A 8 0.54 -3.67 -0.18
N TYR A 9 -0.27 -4.70 0.01
CA TYR A 9 -1.28 -5.18 -0.91
C TYR A 9 -2.53 -5.62 -0.14
N GLY A 10 -3.69 -5.54 -0.78
CA GLY A 10 -4.92 -6.10 -0.25
C GLY A 10 -6.06 -6.00 -1.24
N ILE A 11 -7.06 -6.86 -1.07
CA ILE A 11 -8.28 -6.87 -1.87
C ILE A 11 -9.41 -6.38 -0.98
N LEU A 12 -10.08 -5.29 -1.38
CA LEU A 12 -11.28 -4.82 -0.68
C LEU A 12 -12.45 -5.76 -0.91
N LYS A 13 -13.30 -5.95 0.10
CA LYS A 13 -14.53 -6.74 -0.03
C LYS A 13 -15.52 -6.17 -1.04
N ALA A 14 -15.49 -4.85 -1.26
CA ALA A 14 -16.31 -4.15 -2.24
C ALA A 14 -15.50 -3.08 -2.98
N GLY A 15 -16.03 -2.59 -4.10
CA GLY A 15 -15.39 -1.52 -4.87
C GLY A 15 -15.44 -0.17 -4.15
N PHE A 16 -14.58 0.76 -4.56
CA PHE A 16 -14.64 2.15 -4.11
C PHE A 16 -16.03 2.75 -4.40
N GLY A 17 -16.57 3.50 -3.43
CA GLY A 17 -17.92 4.07 -3.46
C GLY A 17 -18.99 3.21 -2.77
N ASP A 18 -18.67 1.96 -2.40
CA ASP A 18 -19.55 1.15 -1.56
C ASP A 18 -19.47 1.60 -0.08
N PRO A 19 -20.61 1.82 0.62
CA PRO A 19 -20.62 2.23 2.03
C PRO A 19 -19.84 1.28 2.96
N SER A 20 -19.75 -0.01 2.62
CA SER A 20 -19.04 -1.01 3.43
C SER A 20 -17.53 -0.77 3.51
N VAL A 21 -16.92 -0.11 2.51
CA VAL A 21 -15.49 0.22 2.51
C VAL A 21 -15.22 1.69 2.85
N GLN A 22 -16.25 2.49 3.09
CA GLN A 22 -16.11 3.93 3.35
C GLN A 22 -15.23 4.21 4.57
N GLY A 23 -15.31 3.38 5.62
CA GLY A 23 -14.47 3.54 6.81
C GLY A 23 -12.97 3.42 6.54
N PHE A 24 -12.57 2.64 5.51
CA PHE A 24 -11.21 2.61 4.99
C PHE A 24 -10.90 3.88 4.20
N VAL A 25 -11.82 4.29 3.29
CA VAL A 25 -11.69 5.49 2.45
C VAL A 25 -11.49 6.77 3.30
N ASP A 26 -12.23 6.91 4.39
CA ASP A 26 -12.11 8.08 5.29
C ASP A 26 -10.73 8.15 5.97
N ARG A 27 -10.07 7.00 6.17
CA ARG A 27 -8.74 6.90 6.81
C ARG A 27 -7.59 7.10 5.83
N ILE A 28 -7.87 7.01 4.53
CA ILE A 28 -6.94 7.33 3.45
C ILE A 28 -7.18 8.74 2.89
N ALA A 29 -8.25 9.44 3.26
CA ALA A 29 -8.54 10.79 2.76
C ALA A 29 -7.40 11.80 3.05
N ASN A 30 -6.78 11.73 4.23
CA ASN A 30 -5.63 12.58 4.58
C ASN A 30 -4.33 12.22 3.82
N ILE A 31 -4.32 11.10 3.10
CA ILE A 31 -3.22 10.70 2.22
C ILE A 31 -3.39 11.31 0.83
N PHE A 32 -4.65 11.41 0.35
CA PHE A 32 -4.97 11.93 -0.98
C PHE A 32 -4.86 13.45 -1.10
N ASP A 33 -4.86 14.21 -0.01
CA ASP A 33 -4.56 15.66 -0.08
C ASP A 33 -3.15 15.95 -0.65
N VAL A 34 -2.27 14.95 -0.70
CA VAL A 34 -0.92 15.03 -1.27
C VAL A 34 -0.87 14.50 -2.71
N ALA A 35 -1.78 13.59 -3.08
CA ALA A 35 -1.82 12.94 -4.40
C ALA A 35 -3.06 13.42 -5.17
N LYS A 36 -2.85 14.38 -6.07
CA LYS A 36 -3.93 15.11 -6.74
C LYS A 36 -4.81 14.27 -7.67
N GLU A 37 -4.36 13.12 -8.17
CA GLU A 37 -5.17 12.21 -9.00
C GLU A 37 -4.80 10.72 -8.74
N PRO A 38 -5.74 9.76 -8.91
CA PRO A 38 -5.49 8.31 -8.79
C PRO A 38 -4.54 7.73 -9.86
N GLU A 39 -4.13 8.54 -10.83
CA GLU A 39 -3.17 8.21 -11.88
C GLU A 39 -1.79 8.88 -11.68
N ASP A 40 -1.67 9.75 -10.66
CA ASP A 40 -0.49 10.60 -10.43
C ASP A 40 0.43 10.07 -9.31
N LEU A 41 0.40 8.76 -9.11
CA LEU A 41 0.98 8.13 -7.93
C LEU A 41 2.46 7.84 -8.13
N SER A 42 3.20 8.92 -7.95
CA SER A 42 4.65 8.94 -7.84
C SER A 42 5.14 8.21 -6.59
N ILE A 43 6.36 7.68 -6.67
CA ILE A 43 7.09 7.12 -5.53
C ILE A 43 7.41 8.29 -4.60
N VAL A 44 6.55 8.52 -3.60
CA VAL A 44 6.72 9.64 -2.68
C VAL A 44 7.76 9.26 -1.64
N ARG A 45 8.89 9.98 -1.62
CA ARG A 45 9.84 9.97 -0.48
C ARG A 45 9.08 10.51 0.74
N GLY A 46 8.70 9.64 1.68
CA GLY A 46 8.09 10.03 2.95
C GLY A 46 6.57 10.25 2.98
N GLN A 47 5.80 9.88 1.95
CA GLN A 47 4.33 9.88 2.04
C GLN A 47 3.68 8.83 1.14
N VAL A 48 2.37 8.66 1.27
CA VAL A 48 1.63 7.45 0.92
C VAL A 48 1.15 7.52 -0.54
N GLY A 49 1.47 6.53 -1.37
CA GLY A 49 0.85 6.33 -2.68
C GLY A 49 -0.07 5.10 -2.66
N LEU A 50 -1.35 5.26 -2.97
CA LEU A 50 -2.33 4.18 -3.16
C LEU A 50 -2.74 4.09 -4.63
N THR A 51 -2.23 3.11 -5.39
CA THR A 51 -2.59 2.84 -6.79
C THR A 51 -2.48 1.35 -7.07
N GLY A 52 -3.51 0.78 -7.67
CA GLY A 52 -3.37 -0.45 -8.43
C GLY A 52 -2.47 -0.19 -9.65
N ALA A 53 -1.27 -0.77 -9.67
CA ALA A 53 -0.41 -0.67 -10.84
C ALA A 53 -1.10 -1.34 -12.03
N PRO A 54 -1.25 -0.69 -13.19
CA PRO A 54 -1.69 -1.41 -14.38
C PRO A 54 -0.67 -2.52 -14.72
N GLY A 55 -1.07 -3.78 -14.53
CA GLY A 55 -0.41 -4.93 -15.16
C GLY A 55 0.57 -5.78 -14.33
N PHE A 56 0.77 -5.53 -13.03
CA PHE A 56 1.70 -6.34 -12.20
C PHE A 56 1.05 -6.84 -10.90
N PRO A 57 0.03 -7.73 -10.95
CA PRO A 57 -0.47 -8.34 -9.72
C PRO A 57 0.68 -9.09 -9.02
N PRO A 58 0.70 -9.15 -7.67
CA PRO A 58 1.55 -10.12 -6.98
C PRO A 58 1.32 -11.52 -7.56
N ARG A 59 2.33 -12.40 -7.47
CA ARG A 59 2.31 -13.75 -8.10
C ARG A 59 1.08 -14.60 -7.74
N PHE A 60 0.42 -14.26 -6.65
CA PHE A 60 -0.73 -14.95 -6.07
C PHE A 60 -2.06 -14.20 -6.26
N SER A 61 -2.12 -13.25 -7.20
CA SER A 61 -3.35 -12.54 -7.53
C SER A 61 -3.71 -12.75 -9.01
N ASP A 62 -4.99 -13.05 -9.26
CA ASP A 62 -5.53 -13.29 -10.61
C ASP A 62 -5.67 -12.00 -11.45
N GLY A 63 -5.22 -10.86 -10.92
CA GLY A 63 -5.21 -9.56 -11.59
C GLY A 63 -5.40 -8.38 -10.64
N PHE A 64 -5.20 -7.16 -11.13
CA PHE A 64 -5.71 -5.97 -10.43
C PHE A 64 -7.22 -5.89 -10.68
N GLU A 65 -7.98 -6.48 -9.77
CA GLU A 65 -9.42 -6.23 -9.72
C GLU A 65 -9.67 -4.75 -9.37
N LYS A 66 -10.86 -4.25 -9.71
CA LYS A 66 -11.30 -2.88 -9.32
C LYS A 66 -11.32 -2.64 -7.79
N ARG A 67 -11.07 -3.69 -7.00
CA ARG A 67 -11.07 -3.72 -5.53
C ARG A 67 -9.66 -3.86 -4.96
N THR A 68 -8.66 -4.05 -5.81
CA THR A 68 -7.28 -4.22 -5.38
C THR A 68 -6.68 -2.88 -4.96
N VAL A 69 -6.05 -2.88 -3.80
CA VAL A 69 -5.41 -1.72 -3.20
C VAL A 69 -3.98 -2.07 -2.87
N GLY A 70 -3.04 -1.34 -3.46
CA GLY A 70 -1.62 -1.48 -3.21
C GLY A 70 -0.99 -0.15 -2.83
N ARG A 71 0.09 -0.21 -2.04
CA ARG A 71 0.97 0.92 -1.78
C ARG A 71 2.42 0.51 -1.96
N LEU A 72 3.22 1.36 -2.60
CA LEU A 72 4.67 1.26 -2.65
C LEU A 72 5.29 2.53 -2.06
N SER A 73 6.31 2.39 -1.21
CA SER A 73 6.92 3.49 -0.48
C SER A 73 8.40 3.25 -0.17
N ILE A 74 9.14 4.34 0.07
CA ILE A 74 10.54 4.30 0.51
C ILE A 74 10.64 4.84 1.93
N TRP A 75 11.42 4.17 2.77
CA TRP A 75 11.65 4.48 4.18
C TRP A 75 13.14 4.50 4.52
N GLU A 76 13.49 5.14 5.64
CA GLU A 76 14.85 5.11 6.18
C GLU A 76 15.22 3.69 6.61
N ASP A 77 14.36 3.06 7.40
CA ASP A 77 14.52 1.69 7.90
C ASP A 77 13.16 1.06 8.28
N ILE A 78 13.21 -0.15 8.87
CA ILE A 78 12.03 -0.92 9.29
C ILE A 78 11.38 -0.37 10.57
N ASP A 79 12.14 0.33 11.41
CA ASP A 79 11.61 0.91 12.64
C ASP A 79 10.71 2.10 12.29
N ALA A 80 11.11 2.91 11.30
CA ALA A 80 10.29 3.97 10.74
C ALA A 80 8.96 3.45 10.18
N VAL A 81 8.97 2.31 9.47
CA VAL A 81 7.75 1.64 8.98
C VAL A 81 6.86 1.21 10.16
N SER A 82 7.46 0.60 11.17
CA SER A 82 6.74 0.06 12.33
C SER A 82 6.07 1.17 13.15
N ILE A 83 6.78 2.26 13.39
CA ILE A 83 6.25 3.46 14.07
C ILE A 83 5.06 4.02 13.28
N PHE A 84 5.22 4.18 11.96
CA PHE A 84 4.15 4.68 11.11
C PHE A 84 2.93 3.75 11.11
N ALA A 85 3.13 2.43 11.00
CA ALA A 85 2.04 1.46 10.90
C ALA A 85 1.29 1.28 12.22
N LEU A 86 2.00 1.28 13.35
CA LEU A 86 1.45 0.89 14.65
C LEU A 86 0.97 2.07 15.51
N GLN A 87 1.14 3.32 15.05
CA GLN A 87 0.71 4.50 15.80
C GLN A 87 -0.42 5.28 15.11
N GLY A 88 -1.23 5.96 15.92
CA GLY A 88 -2.30 6.85 15.46
C GLY A 88 -3.35 6.18 14.58
N VAL A 89 -3.77 6.89 13.52
CA VAL A 89 -4.84 6.49 12.61
C VAL A 89 -4.53 5.19 11.85
N HIS A 90 -3.24 4.88 11.63
CA HIS A 90 -2.82 3.65 10.93
C HIS A 90 -3.01 2.42 11.79
N SER A 91 -2.75 2.53 13.10
CA SER A 91 -3.02 1.45 14.07
C SER A 91 -4.50 1.10 14.09
N GLU A 92 -5.38 2.11 14.14
CA GLU A 92 -6.82 1.86 14.07
C GLU A 92 -7.26 1.22 12.75
N ALA A 93 -6.66 1.66 11.63
CA ALA A 93 -6.94 1.10 10.32
C ALA A 93 -6.52 -0.38 10.24
N LEU A 94 -5.39 -0.76 10.83
CA LEU A 94 -4.93 -2.14 10.90
C LEU A 94 -5.89 -3.02 11.71
N HIS A 95 -6.36 -2.55 12.87
CA HIS A 95 -7.33 -3.30 13.69
C HIS A 95 -8.67 -3.53 12.96
N LYS A 96 -9.10 -2.55 12.16
CA LYS A 96 -10.34 -2.62 11.38
C LYS A 96 -10.18 -3.21 9.98
N ARG A 97 -8.96 -3.57 9.57
CA ARG A 97 -8.67 -4.19 8.26
C ARG A 97 -9.62 -5.36 7.92
N PRO A 98 -9.97 -6.27 8.85
CA PRO A 98 -10.89 -7.36 8.55
C PRO A 98 -12.32 -6.92 8.23
N GLU A 99 -12.71 -5.68 8.52
CA GLU A 99 -14.03 -5.14 8.15
C GLU A 99 -14.08 -4.87 6.64
N TRP A 100 -12.98 -4.36 6.06
CA TRP A 100 -12.95 -3.82 4.69
C TRP A 100 -12.23 -4.70 3.67
N PHE A 101 -11.30 -5.55 4.10
CA PHE A 101 -10.47 -6.37 3.22
C PHE A 101 -10.89 -7.84 3.25
N GLU A 102 -10.74 -8.51 2.12
CA GLU A 102 -10.81 -9.97 2.06
C GLU A 102 -9.66 -10.59 2.86
N PRO A 103 -9.91 -11.69 3.58
CA PRO A 103 -8.82 -12.46 4.17
C PRO A 103 -7.94 -13.03 3.05
N SER A 104 -6.62 -12.88 3.21
CA SER A 104 -5.62 -13.43 2.28
C SER A 104 -4.85 -14.54 2.99
N GLU A 105 -4.68 -15.67 2.31
CA GLU A 105 -3.75 -16.73 2.75
C GLU A 105 -2.30 -16.44 2.29
N HIS A 106 -2.12 -15.38 1.51
CA HIS A 106 -0.83 -14.95 0.96
C HIS A 106 -0.29 -13.72 1.67
N PRO A 107 1.05 -13.52 1.66
CA PRO A 107 1.67 -12.31 2.17
C PRO A 107 1.05 -11.05 1.58
N ASP A 108 0.81 -10.06 2.42
CA ASP A 108 0.19 -8.80 2.01
C ASP A 108 1.15 -7.62 2.06
N HIS A 109 2.43 -7.87 2.36
CA HIS A 109 3.48 -6.86 2.38
C HIS A 109 4.88 -7.45 2.18
N VAL A 110 5.80 -6.64 1.64
CA VAL A 110 7.21 -6.96 1.50
C VAL A 110 8.06 -5.73 1.78
N GLY A 111 9.17 -5.93 2.51
CA GLY A 111 10.19 -4.91 2.76
C GLY A 111 11.56 -5.39 2.32
N TRP A 112 12.33 -4.57 1.61
CA TRP A 112 13.68 -4.92 1.17
C TRP A 112 14.61 -3.72 1.14
N ARG A 113 15.90 -3.97 1.33
CA ARG A 113 16.92 -2.94 1.26
C ARG A 113 17.06 -2.44 -0.18
N ILE A 114 17.14 -1.12 -0.34
CA ILE A 114 17.41 -0.43 -1.60
C ILE A 114 18.61 0.51 -1.44
N ASP A 115 19.34 0.74 -2.53
CA ASP A 115 20.41 1.74 -2.56
C ASP A 115 19.84 3.16 -2.43
N GLU A 116 20.66 4.12 -2.01
CA GLU A 116 20.23 5.48 -1.66
C GLU A 116 19.50 6.22 -2.80
N ASP A 117 19.94 5.97 -4.03
CA ASP A 117 19.41 6.58 -5.25
C ASP A 117 18.45 5.63 -6.02
N HIS A 118 18.24 4.42 -5.52
CA HIS A 118 17.33 3.47 -6.15
C HIS A 118 15.88 3.84 -5.87
N ILE A 119 15.09 3.82 -6.93
CA ILE A 119 13.66 4.10 -6.90
C ILE A 119 12.95 2.78 -7.25
N PRO A 120 12.34 2.08 -6.27
CA PRO A 120 11.77 0.76 -6.49
C PRO A 120 10.58 0.83 -7.44
N THR A 121 10.45 -0.15 -8.32
CA THR A 121 9.31 -0.23 -9.25
C THR A 121 8.23 -1.18 -8.71
N TRP A 122 7.00 -1.04 -9.20
CA TRP A 122 5.93 -2.00 -8.92
C TRP A 122 6.29 -3.41 -9.39
N ALA A 123 6.92 -3.55 -10.55
CA ALA A 123 7.39 -4.84 -11.07
C ALA A 123 8.38 -5.49 -10.09
N GLU A 124 9.39 -4.75 -9.63
CA GLU A 124 10.34 -5.24 -8.62
C GLU A 124 9.64 -5.64 -7.32
N ALA A 125 8.71 -4.81 -6.85
CA ALA A 125 7.99 -5.06 -5.61
C ALA A 125 7.15 -6.35 -5.70
N CYS A 126 6.42 -6.53 -6.81
CA CYS A 126 5.59 -7.71 -7.06
C CYS A 126 6.41 -8.98 -7.35
N GLU A 127 7.64 -8.87 -7.85
CA GLU A 127 8.54 -10.02 -7.97
C GLU A 127 9.05 -10.53 -6.62
N ARG A 128 9.19 -9.61 -5.65
CA ARG A 128 9.69 -9.86 -4.29
C ARG A 128 8.61 -10.30 -3.31
N LEU A 129 7.36 -9.90 -3.54
CA LEU A 129 6.19 -10.33 -2.78
C LEU A 129 5.72 -11.72 -3.23
#